data_AF-A0A9D1PVG8-F1
#
_entry.id   AF-A0A9D1PVG8-F1
#
_cell.length_a   1.000
_cell.length_b   1.000
_cell.length_c   1.000
_cell.angle_alpha   90.00
_cell.angle_beta   90.00
_cell.angle_gamma   90.00
#
_symmetry.space_group_name_H-M   'P 1'
#
loop_
_entity.id
_entity.type
_entity.pdbx_description
1 polymer ?
#
loop_
_entity_poly.entity_id
_entity_poly.type
_entity_poly.pdbx_seq_one_letter_code
_entity_poly.pdbx_strand_id
1 'polypeptide(L)'
;MSKAIILGSAVEDLFAGDEKIVAENRYGSVEMAKRGDTYYIFRHKKGHAELPHQVNYKANVYELKELGVSKVVTTYAVGSVSEKLLPTHIGLVGDFIDFSFMARDYTFFDEDKSLMRHVDMTDIFDFNMSMKALESASRLNITLTPNLVYAVTNGPRFETKAEIKALSRLGSDVVGMTLSPEIPLIKELEIPVLSLCFSINWAAGLDEEGLSFVEHESMVKICADVLEIAENVLED
;
A
#
# COMPACT_ATOMS: atom_id res chain seq x y z
N MET A 1 -20.86 1.41 -8.39
CA MET A 1 -20.41 1.18 -6.99
C MET A 1 -19.22 2.08 -6.75
N SER A 2 -18.98 2.56 -5.53
CA SER A 2 -17.81 3.41 -5.25
C SER A 2 -16.52 2.59 -5.31
N LYS A 3 -15.44 3.25 -5.72
CA LYS A 3 -14.09 2.68 -5.82
C LYS A 3 -13.19 3.46 -4.89
N ALA A 4 -12.10 2.85 -4.42
CA ALA A 4 -11.13 3.58 -3.62
C ALA A 4 -9.69 3.23 -3.96
N ILE A 5 -8.80 4.21 -3.75
CA ILE A 5 -7.36 4.04 -3.75
C ILE A 5 -6.82 4.52 -2.40
N ILE A 6 -6.09 3.67 -1.65
CA ILE A 6 -5.36 4.11 -0.45
C ILE A 6 -3.92 4.44 -0.84
N LEU A 7 -3.58 5.70 -0.67
CA LEU A 7 -2.37 6.33 -1.18
C LEU A 7 -1.25 6.38 -0.14
N GLY A 8 -0.04 6.01 -0.58
CA GLY A 8 1.21 6.16 0.18
C GLY A 8 1.74 7.58 0.19
N SER A 9 3.02 7.72 0.56
CA SER A 9 3.72 9.00 0.50
C SER A 9 3.92 9.47 -0.95
N ALA A 10 4.09 10.78 -1.12
CA ALA A 10 4.57 11.44 -2.34
C ALA A 10 3.58 11.45 -3.52
N VAL A 11 2.30 11.24 -3.24
CA VAL A 11 1.21 11.27 -4.23
C VAL A 11 0.16 12.34 -3.91
N GLU A 12 0.19 12.93 -2.72
CA GLU A 12 -0.83 13.86 -2.24
C GLU A 12 -0.88 15.17 -3.05
N ASP A 13 0.27 15.62 -3.56
CA ASP A 13 0.37 16.82 -4.38
C ASP A 13 -0.35 16.67 -5.73
N LEU A 14 -0.55 15.44 -6.21
CA LEU A 14 -1.34 15.14 -7.41
C LEU A 14 -2.84 15.45 -7.24
N PHE A 15 -3.28 15.71 -6.00
CA PHE A 15 -4.68 15.97 -5.64
C PHE A 15 -4.94 17.41 -5.18
N ALA A 16 -4.01 18.35 -5.46
CA ALA A 16 -4.12 19.73 -4.99
C ALA A 16 -5.41 20.44 -5.44
N GLY A 17 -5.97 20.06 -6.59
CA GLY A 17 -7.19 20.63 -7.18
C GLY A 17 -8.49 19.84 -6.95
N ASP A 18 -8.42 18.66 -6.34
CA ASP A 18 -9.59 17.80 -6.15
C ASP A 18 -10.43 18.19 -4.92
N GLU A 19 -11.69 17.72 -4.89
CA GLU A 19 -12.59 17.91 -3.75
C GLU A 19 -12.02 17.20 -2.53
N LYS A 20 -11.80 17.97 -1.44
CA LYS A 20 -11.29 17.45 -0.18
C LYS A 20 -12.44 17.08 0.75
N ILE A 21 -12.35 15.89 1.32
CA ILE A 21 -13.34 15.36 2.24
C ILE A 21 -12.59 14.92 3.50
N VAL A 22 -13.12 15.33 4.65
CA VAL A 22 -12.73 14.80 5.96
C VAL A 22 -13.95 14.09 6.50
N ALA A 23 -13.84 12.77 6.65
CA ALA A 23 -14.88 11.92 7.21
C ALA A 23 -14.54 11.55 8.66
N GLU A 24 -15.56 11.30 9.47
CA GLU A 24 -15.41 10.81 10.84
C GLU A 24 -16.17 9.49 10.95
N ASN A 25 -15.49 8.44 11.37
CA ASN A 25 -16.11 7.17 11.67
C ASN A 25 -15.81 6.73 13.11
N ARG A 26 -16.30 5.55 13.49
CA ARG A 26 -16.18 5.05 14.87
C ARG A 26 -14.74 4.84 15.35
N TYR A 27 -13.76 4.79 14.44
CA TYR A 27 -12.35 4.63 14.77
C TYR A 27 -11.56 5.94 14.66
N GLY A 28 -12.10 6.97 14.01
CA GLY A 28 -11.51 8.31 13.95
C GLY A 28 -11.70 9.02 12.62
N SER A 29 -10.89 10.06 12.42
CA SER A 29 -10.90 10.94 11.26
C SER A 29 -10.15 10.33 10.07
N VAL A 30 -10.70 10.51 8.87
CA VAL A 30 -10.11 10.07 7.60
C VAL A 30 -10.06 11.23 6.61
N GLU A 31 -8.86 11.52 6.10
CA GLU A 31 -8.65 12.53 5.07
C GLU A 31 -8.62 11.87 3.69
N MET A 32 -9.42 12.39 2.76
CA MET A 32 -9.51 11.86 1.41
C MET A 32 -9.77 12.96 0.37
N ALA A 33 -9.54 12.62 -0.89
CA ALA A 33 -10.03 13.36 -2.05
C ALA A 33 -11.03 12.51 -2.84
N LYS A 34 -11.79 13.16 -3.72
CA LYS A 34 -12.70 12.49 -4.64
C LYS A 34 -12.54 12.99 -6.07
N ARG A 35 -12.46 12.06 -7.02
CA ARG A 35 -12.48 12.32 -8.46
C ARG A 35 -13.47 11.35 -9.12
N GLY A 36 -14.53 11.89 -9.71
CA GLY A 36 -15.61 11.07 -10.27
C GLY A 36 -16.28 10.16 -9.22
N ASP A 37 -16.20 8.86 -9.44
CA ASP A 37 -16.73 7.81 -8.55
C ASP A 37 -15.67 7.16 -7.64
N THR A 38 -14.42 7.67 -7.69
CA THR A 38 -13.28 7.12 -6.97
C THR A 38 -12.87 8.02 -5.81
N TYR A 39 -12.70 7.40 -4.63
CA TYR A 39 -12.18 8.03 -3.41
C TYR A 39 -10.69 7.75 -3.26
N TYR A 40 -9.93 8.72 -2.80
CA TYR A 40 -8.49 8.64 -2.63
C TYR A 40 -8.15 8.93 -1.17
N ILE A 41 -7.86 7.88 -0.38
CA ILE A 41 -7.60 7.99 1.06
C ILE A 41 -6.12 8.26 1.27
N PHE A 42 -5.78 9.32 2.01
CA PHE A 42 -4.39 9.69 2.31
C PHE A 42 -3.91 8.98 3.58
N ARG A 43 -3.10 7.92 3.43
CA ARG A 43 -2.68 7.06 4.55
C ARG A 43 -2.02 7.81 5.69
N HIS A 44 -1.17 8.78 5.38
CA HIS A 44 -0.37 9.55 6.35
C HIS A 44 -0.98 10.91 6.69
N LYS A 45 -2.25 11.14 6.34
CA LYS A 45 -2.88 12.45 6.27
C LYS A 45 -2.13 13.41 5.35
N LYS A 46 -2.71 14.57 5.07
CA LYS A 46 -2.06 15.55 4.21
C LYS A 46 -0.75 16.05 4.84
N GLY A 47 0.31 16.10 4.02
CA GLY A 47 1.63 16.58 4.44
C GLY A 47 2.45 15.54 5.20
N HIS A 48 2.10 14.24 5.07
CA HIS A 48 2.82 13.14 5.71
C HIS A 48 2.94 13.33 7.23
N ALA A 49 1.83 13.75 7.86
CA ALA A 49 1.79 14.19 9.25
C ALA A 49 1.92 13.03 10.26
N GLU A 50 1.73 11.78 9.82
CA GLU A 50 1.79 10.60 10.67
C GLU A 50 2.89 9.63 10.21
N LEU A 51 3.72 9.20 11.15
CA LEU A 51 4.65 8.10 10.89
C LEU A 51 3.87 6.79 10.66
N PRO A 52 4.42 5.81 9.93
CA PRO A 52 3.72 4.56 9.62
C PRO A 52 3.08 3.87 10.84
N HIS A 53 3.77 3.80 11.97
CA HIS A 53 3.24 3.17 13.18
C HIS A 53 2.18 4.00 13.94
N GLN A 54 1.94 5.24 13.52
CA GLN A 54 0.94 6.15 14.11
C GLN A 54 -0.34 6.23 13.27
N VAL A 55 -0.30 5.73 12.02
CA VAL A 55 -1.45 5.73 11.12
C VAL A 55 -2.62 4.98 11.75
N ASN A 56 -3.79 5.60 11.75
CA ASN A 56 -5.02 4.94 12.19
C ASN A 56 -5.61 4.07 11.06
N TYR A 57 -5.02 2.89 10.87
CA TYR A 57 -5.44 1.95 9.82
C TYR A 57 -6.89 1.52 9.95
N LYS A 58 -7.41 1.33 11.19
CA LYS A 58 -8.81 0.98 11.43
C LYS A 58 -9.75 2.07 10.91
N ALA A 59 -9.45 3.35 11.15
CA ALA A 59 -10.24 4.45 10.60
C ALA A 59 -10.22 4.46 9.07
N ASN A 60 -9.03 4.43 8.46
CA ASN A 60 -8.89 4.47 7.00
C ASN A 60 -9.61 3.31 6.30
N VAL A 61 -9.45 2.08 6.81
CA VAL A 61 -10.02 0.89 6.19
C VAL A 61 -11.53 0.78 6.46
N TYR A 62 -11.99 1.14 7.66
CA TYR A 62 -13.42 1.09 7.97
C TYR A 62 -14.22 2.10 7.13
N GLU A 63 -13.60 3.21 6.73
CA GLU A 63 -14.23 4.18 5.83
C GLU A 63 -14.58 3.59 4.47
N LEU A 64 -13.82 2.59 3.99
CA LEU A 64 -14.19 1.86 2.75
C LEU A 64 -15.58 1.24 2.86
N LYS A 65 -15.92 0.70 4.04
CA LYS A 65 -17.23 0.11 4.32
C LYS A 65 -18.31 1.18 4.38
N GLU A 66 -18.08 2.29 5.07
CA GLU A 66 -19.03 3.40 5.17
C GLU A 66 -19.33 4.01 3.79
N LEU A 67 -18.32 4.09 2.93
CA LEU A 67 -18.44 4.57 1.54
C LEU A 67 -19.05 3.54 0.58
N GLY A 68 -19.27 2.29 1.01
CA GLY A 68 -19.81 1.21 0.17
C GLY A 68 -18.87 0.78 -0.97
N VAL A 69 -17.55 0.86 -0.74
CA VAL A 69 -16.52 0.56 -1.73
C VAL A 69 -16.56 -0.92 -2.10
N SER A 70 -16.60 -1.22 -3.40
CA SER A 70 -16.68 -2.60 -3.90
C SER A 70 -15.33 -3.20 -4.34
N LYS A 71 -14.30 -2.37 -4.52
CA LYS A 71 -12.93 -2.77 -4.88
C LYS A 71 -11.96 -1.65 -4.50
N VAL A 72 -10.78 -2.02 -4.00
CA VAL A 72 -9.76 -1.06 -3.53
C VAL A 72 -8.37 -1.37 -4.09
N VAL A 73 -7.63 -0.35 -4.47
CA VAL A 73 -6.18 -0.46 -4.79
C VAL A 73 -5.39 0.25 -3.69
N THR A 74 -4.30 -0.35 -3.21
CA THR A 74 -3.39 0.27 -2.24
C THR A 74 -2.02 0.50 -2.86
N THR A 75 -1.40 1.64 -2.60
CA THR A 75 -0.06 1.97 -3.10
C THR A 75 0.97 2.10 -1.98
N TYR A 76 2.18 1.60 -2.23
CA TYR A 76 3.28 1.59 -1.24
C TYR A 76 4.63 1.98 -1.85
N ALA A 77 5.30 2.97 -1.26
CA ALA A 77 6.72 3.18 -1.47
C ALA A 77 7.52 2.13 -0.67
N VAL A 78 8.52 1.50 -1.30
CA VAL A 78 9.30 0.41 -0.71
C VAL A 78 10.79 0.53 -0.98
N GLY A 79 11.59 -0.18 -0.17
CA GLY A 79 12.98 -0.46 -0.46
C GLY A 79 13.15 -1.81 -1.16
N SER A 80 13.98 -1.88 -2.19
CA SER A 80 14.32 -3.13 -2.90
C SER A 80 15.22 -4.02 -2.06
N VAL A 81 14.79 -5.25 -1.78
CA VAL A 81 15.59 -6.28 -1.08
C VAL A 81 16.22 -7.27 -2.06
N SER A 82 15.56 -7.51 -3.20
CA SER A 82 16.06 -8.38 -4.28
C SER A 82 16.12 -7.62 -5.61
N GLU A 83 16.89 -8.14 -6.57
CA GLU A 83 16.98 -7.59 -7.93
C GLU A 83 15.69 -7.76 -8.76
N LYS A 84 14.68 -8.44 -8.21
CA LYS A 84 13.39 -8.65 -8.87
C LYS A 84 12.63 -7.33 -9.07
N LEU A 85 12.77 -6.39 -8.13
CA LEU A 85 12.27 -5.02 -8.27
C LEU A 85 13.43 -4.05 -8.05
N LEU A 86 13.87 -3.37 -9.11
CA LEU A 86 14.92 -2.35 -9.00
C LEU A 86 14.32 -1.03 -8.48
N PRO A 87 15.11 -0.14 -7.86
CA PRO A 87 14.73 1.25 -7.67
C PRO A 87 14.19 1.84 -8.98
N THR A 88 13.23 2.75 -8.86
CA THR A 88 12.44 3.34 -9.95
C THR A 88 11.44 2.43 -10.68
N HIS A 89 11.34 1.16 -10.30
CA HIS A 89 10.41 0.22 -10.91
C HIS A 89 9.14 0.02 -10.08
N ILE A 90 8.08 -0.46 -10.73
CA ILE A 90 6.77 -0.72 -10.15
C ILE A 90 6.55 -2.24 -10.08
N GLY A 91 5.92 -2.69 -9.01
CA GLY A 91 5.62 -4.09 -8.78
C GLY A 91 4.24 -4.33 -8.20
N LEU A 92 3.75 -5.55 -8.43
CA LEU A 92 2.53 -6.08 -7.85
C LEU A 92 2.89 -6.94 -6.64
N VAL A 93 2.32 -6.61 -5.48
CA VAL A 93 2.50 -7.44 -4.29
C VAL A 93 1.67 -8.71 -4.45
N GLY A 94 2.30 -9.86 -4.22
CA GLY A 94 1.65 -11.17 -4.25
C GLY A 94 1.46 -11.78 -2.86
N ASP A 95 2.35 -11.45 -1.91
CA ASP A 95 2.31 -11.95 -0.54
C ASP A 95 3.07 -11.01 0.41
N PHE A 96 2.99 -11.23 1.72
CA PHE A 96 3.75 -10.45 2.69
C PHE A 96 4.20 -11.26 3.91
N ILE A 97 5.25 -10.77 4.56
CA ILE A 97 5.75 -11.26 5.85
C ILE A 97 5.68 -10.10 6.83
N ASP A 98 5.00 -10.29 7.96
CA ASP A 98 4.71 -9.20 8.90
C ASP A 98 5.54 -9.26 10.19
N PHE A 99 6.38 -8.24 10.41
CA PHE A 99 7.16 -8.03 11.63
C PHE A 99 6.66 -6.82 12.45
N SER A 100 5.50 -6.26 12.13
CA SER A 100 4.95 -5.05 12.77
C SER A 100 3.97 -5.34 13.93
N PHE A 101 3.61 -6.61 14.13
CA PHE A 101 2.50 -7.14 14.95
C PHE A 101 2.31 -6.65 16.40
N MET A 102 3.25 -5.92 17.01
CA MET A 102 3.11 -5.43 18.40
C MET A 102 2.76 -3.95 18.53
N ALA A 103 2.78 -3.18 17.44
CA ALA A 103 2.77 -1.72 17.52
C ALA A 103 1.47 -1.06 17.04
N ARG A 104 0.50 -1.84 16.52
CA ARG A 104 -0.66 -1.33 15.78
C ARG A 104 -1.91 -2.12 16.16
N ASP A 105 -3.09 -1.59 15.86
CA ASP A 105 -4.35 -2.33 16.01
C ASP A 105 -4.61 -3.17 14.76
N TYR A 106 -4.66 -4.50 14.92
CA TYR A 106 -4.62 -5.46 13.79
C TYR A 106 -5.97 -6.01 13.35
N THR A 107 -7.06 -5.76 14.08
CA THR A 107 -8.34 -6.42 13.81
C THR A 107 -9.53 -5.56 14.22
N PHE A 108 -10.65 -5.76 13.53
CA PHE A 108 -11.97 -5.27 13.90
C PHE A 108 -12.72 -6.25 14.82
N PHE A 109 -12.19 -7.46 15.06
CA PHE A 109 -12.84 -8.52 15.84
C PHE A 109 -12.45 -8.55 17.33
N ASP A 110 -11.76 -7.52 17.82
CA ASP A 110 -11.30 -7.39 19.21
C ASP A 110 -12.38 -6.90 20.18
N GLU A 111 -13.39 -6.18 19.67
CA GLU A 111 -14.43 -5.56 20.50
C GLU A 111 -15.64 -6.46 20.79
N ASP A 112 -16.08 -7.27 19.81
CA ASP A 112 -17.24 -8.14 19.94
C ASP A 112 -16.87 -9.62 19.76
N LYS A 113 -16.83 -10.34 20.89
CA LYS A 113 -16.50 -11.78 20.91
C LYS A 113 -17.50 -12.64 20.13
N SER A 114 -18.70 -12.16 19.84
CA SER A 114 -19.68 -12.88 19.01
C SER A 114 -19.36 -12.81 17.51
N LEU A 115 -18.46 -11.90 17.12
CA LEU A 115 -18.00 -11.69 15.75
C LEU A 115 -16.58 -12.21 15.49
N MET A 116 -16.02 -13.04 16.39
CA MET A 116 -14.71 -13.66 16.19
C MET A 116 -14.67 -14.42 14.86
N ARG A 117 -13.76 -14.03 13.98
CA ARG A 117 -13.49 -14.67 12.69
C ARG A 117 -11.99 -14.87 12.52
N HIS A 118 -11.64 -15.92 11.80
CA HIS A 118 -10.29 -16.16 11.31
C HIS A 118 -10.33 -15.99 9.80
N VAL A 119 -9.77 -14.88 9.31
CA VAL A 119 -9.75 -14.57 7.88
C VAL A 119 -8.63 -15.37 7.22
N ASP A 120 -8.98 -16.02 6.10
CA ASP A 120 -8.01 -16.71 5.28
C ASP A 120 -7.17 -15.70 4.48
N MET A 121 -5.85 -15.87 4.58
CA MET A 121 -4.85 -15.03 3.91
C MET A 121 -4.05 -15.83 2.87
N THR A 122 -4.52 -17.01 2.46
CA THR A 122 -3.86 -17.83 1.43
C THR A 122 -3.89 -17.12 0.07
N ASP A 123 -5.05 -16.57 -0.30
CA ASP A 123 -5.24 -15.78 -1.51
C ASP A 123 -5.65 -14.34 -1.13
N ILE A 124 -4.63 -13.50 -0.95
CA ILE A 124 -4.79 -12.15 -0.40
C ILE A 124 -5.38 -11.21 -1.45
N PHE A 125 -4.75 -11.12 -2.62
CA PHE A 125 -5.07 -10.14 -3.64
C PHE A 125 -6.02 -10.71 -4.71
N ASP A 126 -6.90 -9.86 -5.23
CA ASP A 126 -7.87 -10.25 -6.24
C ASP A 126 -7.18 -10.57 -7.58
N PHE A 127 -7.43 -11.78 -8.09
CA PHE A 127 -6.81 -12.27 -9.31
C PHE A 127 -7.21 -11.44 -10.54
N ASN A 128 -8.47 -11.05 -10.66
CA ASN A 128 -8.95 -10.29 -11.82
C ASN A 128 -8.36 -8.87 -11.83
N MET A 129 -8.30 -8.23 -10.66
CA MET A 129 -7.63 -6.93 -10.50
C MET A 129 -6.14 -7.03 -10.86
N SER A 130 -5.47 -8.11 -10.45
CA SER A 130 -4.07 -8.38 -10.80
C SER A 130 -3.84 -8.49 -12.30
N MET A 131 -4.72 -9.21 -13.00
CA MET A 131 -4.66 -9.34 -14.46
C MET A 131 -4.94 -8.01 -15.16
N LYS A 132 -5.93 -7.24 -14.70
CA LYS A 132 -6.21 -5.89 -15.22
C LYS A 132 -5.01 -4.95 -15.04
N ALA A 133 -4.28 -5.05 -13.93
CA ALA A 133 -3.09 -4.23 -13.69
C ALA A 133 -1.96 -4.54 -14.67
N LEU A 134 -1.70 -5.83 -14.92
CA LEU A 134 -0.70 -6.28 -15.89
C LEU A 134 -1.07 -5.85 -17.32
N GLU A 135 -2.34 -5.95 -17.69
CA GLU A 135 -2.83 -5.47 -18.99
C GLU A 135 -2.69 -3.95 -19.12
N SER A 136 -3.08 -3.21 -18.08
CA SER A 136 -2.94 -1.74 -18.04
C SER A 136 -1.48 -1.33 -18.21
N ALA A 137 -0.56 -1.92 -17.42
CA ALA A 137 0.86 -1.63 -17.51
C ALA A 137 1.42 -1.92 -18.91
N SER A 138 1.02 -3.04 -19.52
CA SER A 138 1.40 -3.38 -20.90
C SER A 138 0.93 -2.32 -21.92
N ARG A 139 -0.33 -1.87 -21.85
CA ARG A 139 -0.86 -0.83 -22.74
C ARG A 139 -0.15 0.52 -22.58
N LEU A 140 0.24 0.85 -21.35
CA LEU A 140 0.97 2.08 -21.01
C LEU A 140 2.48 1.97 -21.28
N ASN A 141 2.97 0.81 -21.73
CA ASN A 141 4.39 0.52 -21.90
C ASN A 141 5.20 0.73 -20.59
N ILE A 142 4.58 0.37 -19.46
CA ILE A 142 5.17 0.38 -18.13
C ILE A 142 5.53 -1.05 -17.74
N THR A 143 6.74 -1.26 -17.23
CA THR A 143 7.13 -2.56 -16.67
C THR A 143 6.52 -2.72 -15.27
N LEU A 144 5.67 -3.73 -15.09
CA LEU A 144 5.08 -4.10 -13.81
C LEU A 144 5.55 -5.50 -13.40
N THR A 145 6.37 -5.58 -12.36
CA THR A 145 6.89 -6.87 -11.87
C THR A 145 5.85 -7.59 -11.01
N PRO A 146 5.39 -8.80 -11.38
CA PRO A 146 4.36 -9.50 -10.62
C PRO A 146 4.91 -10.25 -9.39
N ASN A 147 3.99 -10.58 -8.48
CA ASN A 147 4.16 -11.55 -7.39
C ASN A 147 5.33 -11.25 -6.44
N LEU A 148 5.47 -10.01 -5.98
CA LEU A 148 6.49 -9.63 -5.00
C LEU A 148 6.09 -10.02 -3.58
N VAL A 149 7.04 -10.51 -2.80
CA VAL A 149 6.85 -10.73 -1.35
C VAL A 149 7.29 -9.49 -0.58
N TYR A 150 6.36 -8.88 0.14
CA TYR A 150 6.58 -7.64 0.91
C TYR A 150 6.92 -7.96 2.37
N ALA A 151 8.09 -7.54 2.85
CA ALA A 151 8.38 -7.56 4.29
C ALA A 151 7.87 -6.27 4.96
N VAL A 152 6.99 -6.41 5.95
CA VAL A 152 6.48 -5.28 6.73
C VAL A 152 7.32 -5.12 8.00
N THR A 153 7.97 -3.97 8.14
CA THR A 153 8.66 -3.56 9.37
C THR A 153 7.91 -2.42 10.05
N ASN A 154 8.20 -2.17 11.33
CA ASN A 154 7.43 -1.19 12.08
C ASN A 154 7.81 0.28 11.73
N GLY A 155 9.07 0.54 11.39
CA GLY A 155 9.60 1.91 11.34
C GLY A 155 9.68 2.59 12.71
N PRO A 156 9.93 3.91 12.77
CA PRO A 156 10.23 4.80 11.63
C PRO A 156 11.69 4.72 11.17
N ARG A 157 12.56 4.04 11.93
CA ARG A 157 13.92 3.75 11.44
C ARG A 157 13.85 2.82 10.23
N PHE A 158 14.77 3.01 9.30
CA PHE A 158 15.08 1.97 8.32
C PHE A 158 15.73 0.76 8.99
N GLU A 159 15.79 -0.33 8.24
CA GLU A 159 16.39 -1.58 8.67
C GLU A 159 17.91 -1.47 8.73
N THR A 160 18.51 -2.32 9.56
CA THR A 160 19.94 -2.58 9.54
C THR A 160 20.29 -3.55 8.41
N LYS A 161 21.56 -3.58 7.98
CA LYS A 161 22.05 -4.55 6.98
C LYS A 161 21.78 -6.01 7.38
N ALA A 162 21.85 -6.30 8.67
CA ALA A 162 21.61 -7.65 9.20
C ALA A 162 20.12 -8.03 9.10
N GLU A 163 19.21 -7.09 9.37
CA GLU A 163 17.77 -7.29 9.18
C GLU A 163 17.44 -7.51 7.71
N ILE A 164 17.95 -6.69 6.79
CA ILE A 164 17.74 -6.88 5.34
C ILE A 164 18.25 -8.25 4.87
N LYS A 165 19.42 -8.67 5.34
CA LYS A 165 19.95 -10.01 5.03
C LYS A 165 19.04 -11.13 5.56
N ALA A 166 18.41 -10.95 6.72
CA ALA A 166 17.46 -11.91 7.25
C ALA A 166 16.18 -11.93 6.41
N LEU A 167 15.62 -10.76 6.07
CA LEU A 167 14.41 -10.64 5.25
C LEU A 167 14.61 -11.28 3.86
N SER A 168 15.74 -11.00 3.20
CA SER A 168 16.12 -11.64 1.94
C SER A 168 16.14 -13.18 2.04
N ARG A 169 16.68 -13.73 3.14
CA ARG A 169 16.70 -15.18 3.38
C ARG A 169 15.32 -15.78 3.66
N LEU A 170 14.39 -14.97 4.16
CA LEU A 170 13.00 -15.36 4.35
C LEU A 170 12.17 -15.23 3.06
N GLY A 171 12.79 -14.76 1.97
CA GLY A 171 12.17 -14.69 0.65
C GLY A 171 11.48 -13.36 0.35
N SER A 172 11.72 -12.30 1.12
CA SER A 172 11.17 -10.97 0.78
C SER A 172 11.86 -10.39 -0.44
N ASP A 173 11.08 -9.81 -1.35
CA ASP A 173 11.58 -9.06 -2.51
C ASP A 173 11.72 -7.56 -2.22
N VAL A 174 10.84 -7.04 -1.37
CA VAL A 174 10.78 -5.62 -0.99
C VAL A 174 10.52 -5.49 0.50
N VAL A 175 10.86 -4.34 1.06
CA VAL A 175 10.59 -3.98 2.46
C VAL A 175 9.89 -2.63 2.53
N GLY A 176 8.92 -2.51 3.41
CA GLY A 176 8.33 -1.23 3.76
C GLY A 176 7.51 -1.34 5.03
N MET A 177 6.72 -0.30 5.32
CA MET A 177 6.21 -0.11 6.68
C MET A 177 4.69 -0.10 6.80
N THR A 178 3.93 -0.14 5.70
CA THR A 178 2.52 0.30 5.73
C THR A 178 1.50 -0.72 5.24
N LEU A 179 1.93 -1.85 4.66
CA LEU A 179 1.03 -2.86 4.12
C LEU A 179 0.19 -3.57 5.18
N SER A 180 0.77 -3.83 6.36
CA SER A 180 0.06 -4.44 7.49
C SER A 180 -0.06 -3.43 8.63
N PRO A 181 -1.20 -3.29 9.32
CA PRO A 181 -2.41 -4.11 9.26
C PRO A 181 -3.41 -3.74 8.15
N GLU A 182 -3.09 -2.83 7.23
CA GLU A 182 -4.04 -2.34 6.22
C GLU A 182 -4.68 -3.46 5.40
N ILE A 183 -3.87 -4.35 4.82
CA ILE A 183 -4.37 -5.47 4.01
C ILE A 183 -5.17 -6.48 4.83
N PRO A 184 -4.70 -6.97 6.00
CA PRO A 184 -5.52 -7.78 6.89
C PRO A 184 -6.89 -7.16 7.18
N LEU A 185 -6.95 -5.87 7.56
CA LEU A 185 -8.21 -5.18 7.86
C LEU A 185 -9.13 -5.11 6.63
N ILE A 186 -8.59 -4.88 5.43
CA ILE A 186 -9.38 -4.88 4.19
C ILE A 186 -9.98 -6.27 3.93
N LYS A 187 -9.22 -7.33 4.20
CA LYS A 187 -9.70 -8.71 4.07
C LYS A 187 -10.76 -9.07 5.10
N GLU A 188 -10.71 -8.51 6.32
CA GLU A 188 -11.77 -8.65 7.31
C GLU A 188 -13.11 -8.04 6.86
N LEU A 189 -13.07 -7.04 5.96
CA LEU A 189 -14.25 -6.43 5.35
C LEU A 189 -14.72 -7.13 4.07
N GLU A 190 -14.03 -8.19 3.63
CA GLU A 190 -14.35 -8.95 2.41
C GLU A 190 -14.34 -8.09 1.13
N ILE A 191 -13.54 -7.00 1.12
CA ILE A 191 -13.41 -6.11 -0.04
C ILE A 191 -12.27 -6.64 -0.95
N PRO A 192 -12.53 -6.88 -2.25
CA PRO A 192 -11.49 -7.19 -3.23
C PRO A 192 -10.40 -6.12 -3.27
N VAL A 193 -9.14 -6.55 -3.17
CA VAL A 193 -7.99 -5.66 -3.04
C VAL A 193 -6.84 -6.04 -3.96
N LEU A 194 -6.16 -5.02 -4.48
CA LEU A 194 -4.89 -5.12 -5.18
C LEU A 194 -3.85 -4.19 -4.53
N SER A 195 -2.61 -4.63 -4.45
CA SER A 195 -1.51 -3.80 -3.95
C SER A 195 -0.43 -3.56 -4.99
N LEU A 196 -0.20 -2.29 -5.31
CA LEU A 196 0.92 -1.82 -6.09
C LEU A 196 2.01 -1.30 -5.16
N CYS A 197 3.25 -1.59 -5.48
CA CYS A 197 4.40 -1.00 -4.81
C CYS A 197 5.38 -0.42 -5.83
N PHE A 198 6.18 0.53 -5.39
CA PHE A 198 7.22 1.12 -6.21
C PHE A 198 8.47 1.37 -5.39
N SER A 199 9.62 1.04 -5.95
CA SER A 199 10.88 1.13 -5.22
C SER A 199 11.47 2.54 -5.29
N ILE A 200 11.70 3.13 -4.11
CA ILE A 200 12.31 4.45 -3.98
C ILE A 200 13.77 4.40 -3.54
N ASN A 201 14.29 3.22 -3.21
CA ASN A 201 15.67 3.01 -2.79
C ASN A 201 16.04 1.52 -2.78
N TRP A 202 17.34 1.23 -2.79
CA TRP A 202 17.83 -0.07 -2.34
C TRP A 202 17.73 -0.19 -0.81
N ALA A 203 17.38 -1.37 -0.32
CA ALA A 203 17.36 -1.64 1.11
C ALA A 203 18.79 -1.59 1.70
N ALA A 204 18.86 -1.35 3.01
CA ALA A 204 20.11 -1.05 3.70
C ALA A 204 21.23 -2.07 3.43
N GLY A 205 22.34 -1.58 2.87
CA GLY A 205 23.55 -2.38 2.61
C GLY A 205 23.58 -3.10 1.27
N LEU A 206 22.61 -2.85 0.39
CA LEU A 206 22.58 -3.40 -0.98
C LEU A 206 23.10 -2.41 -2.04
N ASP A 207 23.13 -1.12 -1.74
CA ASP A 207 23.74 -0.09 -2.58
C ASP A 207 25.17 0.21 -2.11
N GLU A 208 26.09 0.35 -3.07
CA GLU A 208 27.50 0.69 -2.83
C GLU A 208 27.64 2.09 -2.21
N GLU A 209 26.74 3.01 -2.54
CA GLU A 209 26.74 4.39 -2.02
C GLU A 209 26.10 4.51 -0.62
N GLY A 210 25.54 3.41 -0.09
CA GLY A 210 24.81 3.41 1.18
C GLY A 210 23.33 3.67 1.00
N LEU A 211 22.66 4.28 1.99
CA LEU A 211 21.22 4.56 1.86
C LEU A 211 21.01 5.82 1.01
N SER A 212 20.64 5.63 -0.24
CA SER A 212 20.29 6.66 -1.21
C SER A 212 18.81 6.56 -1.59
N PHE A 213 18.20 7.65 -2.06
CA PHE A 213 16.82 7.64 -2.55
C PHE A 213 16.78 8.12 -3.99
N VAL A 214 15.80 7.64 -4.75
CA VAL A 214 15.55 8.11 -6.11
C VAL A 214 15.26 9.61 -6.14
N GLU A 215 15.66 10.26 -7.22
CA GLU A 215 15.43 11.70 -7.40
C GLU A 215 13.94 12.03 -7.39
N HIS A 216 13.61 13.24 -6.93
CA HIS A 216 12.22 13.70 -6.81
C HIS A 216 11.45 13.63 -8.14
N GLU A 217 12.08 14.00 -9.26
CA GLU A 217 11.45 13.93 -10.59
C GLU A 217 11.08 12.48 -10.97
N SER A 218 11.97 11.53 -10.69
CA SER A 218 11.71 10.11 -10.89
C SER A 218 10.56 9.63 -10.00
N MET A 219 10.56 10.04 -8.72
CA MET A 219 9.50 9.72 -7.77
C MET A 219 8.13 10.21 -8.24
N VAL A 220 8.04 11.46 -8.69
CA VAL A 220 6.79 12.05 -9.23
C VAL A 220 6.30 11.28 -10.45
N LYS A 221 7.20 10.95 -11.38
CA LYS A 221 6.83 10.17 -12.58
C LYS A 221 6.27 8.80 -12.20
N ILE A 222 6.96 8.06 -11.34
CA ILE A 222 6.53 6.71 -10.92
C ILE A 222 5.19 6.78 -10.17
N CYS A 223 4.99 7.80 -9.34
CA CYS A 223 3.73 8.03 -8.66
C CYS A 223 2.56 8.24 -9.63
N ALA A 224 2.78 9.01 -10.70
CA ALA A 224 1.78 9.18 -11.76
C ALA A 224 1.49 7.86 -12.50
N ASP A 225 2.54 7.12 -12.88
CA ASP A 225 2.44 5.82 -13.56
C ASP A 225 1.65 4.80 -12.69
N VAL A 226 1.94 4.74 -11.38
CA VAL A 226 1.23 3.87 -10.42
C VAL A 226 -0.23 4.28 -10.29
N LEU A 227 -0.52 5.58 -10.23
CA LEU A 227 -1.87 6.10 -10.12
C LEU A 227 -2.70 5.76 -11.36
N GLU A 228 -2.13 5.94 -12.56
CA GLU A 228 -2.79 5.61 -13.82
C GLU A 228 -3.12 4.11 -13.92
N ILE A 229 -2.18 3.23 -13.51
CA ILE A 229 -2.47 1.79 -13.42
C ILE A 229 -3.59 1.51 -12.41
N ALA A 230 -3.55 2.13 -11.23
CA ALA A 230 -4.55 1.93 -10.19
C ALA A 230 -5.96 2.35 -10.63
N GLU A 231 -6.08 3.49 -11.31
CA GLU A 231 -7.34 3.99 -11.86
C GLU A 231 -7.88 3.04 -12.94
N ASN A 232 -7.04 2.61 -13.89
CA ASN A 232 -7.42 1.67 -14.96
C ASN A 232 -7.90 0.31 -14.42
N VAL A 233 -7.34 -0.18 -13.31
CA VAL A 233 -7.80 -1.42 -12.65
C VAL A 233 -9.23 -1.27 -12.11
N LEU A 234 -9.57 -0.06 -11.67
CA LEU A 234 -10.86 0.26 -11.09
C LEU A 234 -11.91 0.61 -12.16
N GLU A 235 -11.54 0.74 -13.43
CA GLU A 235 -12.49 0.80 -14.54
C GLU A 235 -13.23 -0.55 -14.70
N ASP A 236 -14.47 -0.49 -15.19
CA ASP A 236 -15.34 -1.67 -15.35
C ASP A 236 -14.98 -2.44 -16.62
#